data_AF-A0A168RB00-F1
#
_entry.id   AF-A0A168RB00-F1
#
_cell.length_a   1.000
_cell.length_b   1.000
_cell.length_c   1.000
_cell.angle_alpha   90.00
_cell.angle_beta   90.00
_cell.angle_gamma   90.00
#
_symmetry.space_group_name_H-M   'P 1'
#
loop_
_entity.id
_entity.type
_entity.pdbx_description
1 polymer ?
#
loop_
_entity_poly.entity_id
_entity_poly.type
_entity_poly.pdbx_seq_one_letter_code
_entity_poly.pdbx_strand_id
1 'polypeptide(L)'
;MYKTFLLCKNLFIRPFSTGINKESRIPKGIEKSYYDPINQRTQIRLDNKGKIGVYAWENKINNKIYVGSGDPLYTRISDYYQPWYLESKTGLYIVRSLNKHTMSNFNLHILEYSDS
;
A
#
# COMPACT_ATOMS: atom_id res chain seq x y z
N MET A 1 -50.42 10.71 19.94
CA MET A 1 -49.46 11.81 20.16
C MET A 1 -48.09 11.19 20.39
N TYR A 2 -47.32 10.98 19.32
CA TYR A 2 -46.03 10.27 19.40
C TYR A 2 -44.93 11.25 19.81
N LYS A 3 -44.21 10.88 20.88
CA LYS A 3 -43.14 11.66 21.50
C LYS A 3 -41.83 11.28 20.80
N THR A 4 -41.33 12.14 19.92
CA THR A 4 -40.08 11.91 19.18
C THR A 4 -38.90 12.07 20.15
N PHE A 5 -38.21 10.96 20.43
CA PHE A 5 -36.95 10.97 21.18
C PHE A 5 -35.79 11.32 20.22
N LEU A 6 -35.20 12.50 20.39
CA LEU A 6 -33.94 12.87 19.72
C LEU A 6 -32.78 12.20 20.45
N LEU A 7 -32.24 11.12 19.87
CA LEU A 7 -30.97 10.54 20.28
C LEU A 7 -29.82 11.34 19.62
N CYS A 8 -29.32 12.36 20.30
CA CYS A 8 -28.00 12.91 20.02
C CYS A 8 -26.95 11.89 20.48
N LYS A 9 -26.51 11.01 19.57
CA LYS A 9 -25.28 10.23 19.78
C LYS A 9 -24.11 11.20 19.69
N ASN A 10 -23.55 11.56 20.85
CA ASN A 10 -22.24 12.20 20.96
C ASN A 10 -21.22 11.32 20.23
N LEU A 11 -20.93 11.64 18.96
CA LEU A 11 -19.79 11.11 18.25
C LEU A 11 -18.56 11.74 18.89
N PHE A 12 -17.92 11.01 19.80
CA PHE A 12 -16.60 11.35 20.29
C PHE A 12 -15.60 11.11 19.15
N ILE A 13 -15.52 12.07 18.22
CA ILE A 13 -14.51 12.07 17.17
C ILE A 13 -13.17 12.25 17.89
N ARG A 14 -12.40 11.18 18.05
CA ARG A 14 -11.01 11.29 18.52
C ARG A 14 -10.19 11.88 17.37
N PRO A 15 -9.63 13.10 17.47
CA PRO A 15 -8.71 13.58 16.47
C PRO A 15 -7.37 12.88 16.69
N PHE A 16 -7.15 11.72 16.06
CA PHE A 16 -5.80 11.20 15.89
C PHE A 16 -5.13 11.98 14.76
N SER A 17 -4.70 13.21 15.06
CA SER A 17 -3.69 13.90 14.27
C SER A 17 -2.38 13.76 15.04
N THR A 18 -1.59 12.77 14.68
CA THR A 18 -0.16 12.84 14.96
C THR A 18 0.39 13.96 14.09
N GLY A 19 1.13 14.89 14.68
CA GLY A 19 1.82 15.94 13.92
C GLY A 19 2.56 15.31 12.73
N ILE A 20 2.50 15.96 11.57
CA ILE A 20 3.18 15.49 10.37
C ILE A 20 4.69 15.51 10.66
N ASN A 21 5.23 14.41 11.16
CA ASN A 21 6.67 14.16 11.09
C ASN A 21 7.02 14.14 9.60
N LYS A 22 7.80 15.13 9.16
CA LYS A 22 8.34 15.23 7.79
C LYS A 22 9.38 14.16 7.49
N GLU A 23 9.76 13.35 8.47
CA GLU A 23 10.66 12.23 8.26
C GLU A 23 10.02 11.16 7.38
N SER A 24 10.85 10.56 6.52
CA SER A 24 10.45 9.41 5.71
C SER A 24 9.93 8.31 6.63
N ARG A 25 8.75 7.79 6.32
CA ARG A 25 8.16 6.66 7.04
C ARG A 25 8.75 5.31 6.58
N ILE A 26 9.63 5.32 5.59
CA ILE A 26 10.28 4.12 5.07
C ILE A 26 11.48 3.80 5.97
N PRO A 27 11.68 2.53 6.38
CA PRO A 27 12.79 2.14 7.22
C PRO A 27 14.16 2.40 6.55
N LYS A 28 15.19 2.61 7.37
CA LYS A 28 16.58 2.61 6.90
C LYS A 28 16.98 1.17 6.54
N GLY A 29 17.81 1.01 5.50
CA GLY A 29 18.28 -0.31 5.06
C GLY A 29 17.37 -1.02 4.05
N ILE A 30 16.67 -0.26 3.19
CA ILE A 30 15.87 -0.83 2.09
C ILE A 30 16.79 -1.59 1.13
N GLU A 31 16.41 -2.82 0.80
CA GLU A 31 17.12 -3.65 -0.18
C GLU A 31 17.05 -3.07 -1.59
N LYS A 32 15.85 -2.68 -2.07
CA LYS A 32 15.68 -2.07 -3.39
C LYS A 32 14.49 -1.14 -3.47
N SER A 33 14.57 -0.09 -4.29
CA SER A 33 13.48 0.87 -4.51
C SER A 33 13.23 1.12 -6.00
N TYR A 34 11.95 1.26 -6.36
CA TYR A 34 11.45 1.56 -7.69
C TYR A 34 10.52 2.77 -7.61
N TYR A 35 10.97 3.90 -8.13
CA TYR A 35 10.25 5.19 -8.04
C TYR A 35 9.24 5.40 -9.18
N ASP A 36 9.32 4.56 -10.22
CA ASP A 36 8.35 4.49 -11.30
C ASP A 36 8.00 3.02 -11.60
N PRO A 37 7.19 2.39 -10.73
CA PRO A 37 6.89 0.96 -10.82
C PRO A 37 6.11 0.58 -12.08
N ILE A 38 5.49 1.54 -12.79
CA ILE A 38 4.82 1.27 -14.07
C ILE A 38 5.87 1.04 -15.14
N ASN A 39 6.81 1.98 -15.31
CA ASN A 39 7.84 1.88 -16.35
C ASN A 39 8.97 0.89 -15.99
N GLN A 40 9.17 0.62 -14.70
CA GLN A 40 10.18 -0.33 -14.21
C GLN A 40 9.67 -1.77 -14.07
N ARG A 41 8.43 -2.08 -14.53
CA ARG A 41 7.79 -3.39 -14.30
C ARG A 41 8.62 -4.58 -14.78
N THR A 42 9.31 -4.46 -15.91
CA THR A 42 10.20 -5.52 -16.42
C THR A 42 11.38 -5.75 -15.49
N GLN A 43 12.00 -4.69 -14.99
CA GLN A 43 13.10 -4.79 -14.03
C GLN A 43 12.62 -5.40 -12.69
N ILE A 44 11.47 -4.94 -12.18
CA ILE A 44 10.83 -5.48 -10.98
C ILE A 44 10.60 -6.99 -11.12
N ARG A 45 10.17 -7.45 -12.30
CA ARG A 45 10.04 -8.88 -12.58
C ARG A 45 11.35 -9.62 -12.50
N LEU A 46 12.37 -9.15 -13.22
CA LEU A 46 13.67 -9.82 -13.28
C LEU A 46 14.30 -9.92 -11.89
N ASP A 47 14.20 -8.85 -11.10
CA ASP A 47 14.81 -8.78 -9.78
C ASP A 47 14.13 -9.68 -8.73
N ASN A 48 12.81 -9.85 -8.81
CA ASN A 48 12.00 -10.42 -7.72
C ASN A 48 11.29 -11.74 -8.07
N LYS A 49 11.45 -12.23 -9.31
CA LYS A 49 10.85 -13.51 -9.73
C LYS A 49 11.49 -14.65 -8.93
N GLY A 50 10.65 -15.44 -8.27
CA GLY A 50 11.07 -16.60 -7.48
C GLY A 50 11.71 -16.28 -6.13
N LYS A 51 11.78 -15.01 -5.74
CA LYS A 51 12.29 -14.59 -4.42
C LYS A 51 11.15 -14.46 -3.42
N ILE A 52 11.42 -14.72 -2.15
CA ILE A 52 10.52 -14.50 -1.02
C ILE A 52 10.94 -13.21 -0.32
N GLY A 53 10.00 -12.51 0.32
CA GLY A 53 10.34 -11.36 1.14
C GLY A 53 9.18 -10.43 1.44
N VAL A 54 9.55 -9.24 1.89
CA VAL A 54 8.62 -8.17 2.29
C VAL A 54 8.81 -6.96 1.39
N TYR A 55 7.69 -6.38 0.95
CA TYR A 55 7.65 -5.18 0.14
C TYR A 55 6.77 -4.10 0.77
N ALA A 56 6.99 -2.86 0.34
CA ALA A 56 6.19 -1.71 0.73
C ALA A 56 5.79 -0.88 -0.49
N TRP A 57 4.51 -0.54 -0.58
CA TRP A 57 4.00 0.48 -1.50
C TRP A 57 3.87 1.80 -0.76
N GLU A 58 4.62 2.81 -1.20
CA GLU A 58 4.57 4.17 -0.66
C GLU A 58 3.70 5.05 -1.57
N ASN A 59 2.64 5.65 -1.03
CA ASN A 59 1.82 6.60 -1.77
C ASN A 59 2.45 8.01 -1.69
N LYS A 60 2.90 8.54 -2.82
CA LYS A 60 3.56 9.86 -2.95
C LYS A 60 2.65 11.05 -2.61
N ILE A 61 1.33 10.87 -2.62
CA ILE A 61 0.37 11.97 -2.36
C ILE A 61 0.19 12.20 -0.86
N ASN A 62 0.14 11.13 -0.07
CA ASN A 62 -0.22 11.20 1.37
C ASN A 62 0.81 10.54 2.30
N ASN A 63 1.93 10.07 1.74
CA ASN A 63 3.04 9.41 2.41
C ASN A 63 2.60 8.20 3.26
N LYS A 64 1.45 7.59 2.95
CA LYS A 64 1.02 6.35 3.60
C LYS A 64 1.73 5.18 2.95
N ILE A 65 2.06 4.20 3.78
CA ILE A 65 2.76 2.99 3.36
C ILE A 65 1.83 1.80 3.59
N TYR A 66 1.78 0.92 2.61
CA TYR A 66 1.23 -0.43 2.77
C TYR A 66 2.38 -1.42 2.71
N VAL A 67 2.49 -2.29 3.71
CA VAL A 67 3.48 -3.37 3.76
C VAL A 67 2.79 -4.69 3.49
N GLY A 68 3.41 -5.54 2.67
CA GLY A 68 2.96 -6.90 2.43
C GLY A 68 4.14 -7.83 2.21
N SER A 69 3.90 -9.13 2.29
CA SER A 69 4.87 -10.17 1.95
C SER A 69 4.45 -10.92 0.69
N GLY A 70 5.39 -11.62 0.07
CA GLY A 70 5.11 -12.50 -1.06
C GLY A 70 6.07 -13.67 -1.12
N ASP A 71 5.50 -14.84 -1.41
CA ASP A 71 6.18 -16.09 -1.72
C ASP A 71 5.50 -16.70 -2.96
N PRO A 72 5.96 -16.39 -4.18
CA PRO A 72 7.03 -15.45 -4.53
C PRO A 72 6.59 -13.98 -4.55
N LEU A 73 7.52 -13.06 -4.24
CA LEU A 73 7.37 -11.61 -4.25
C LEU A 73 6.72 -11.10 -5.53
N TYR A 74 7.29 -11.46 -6.69
CA TYR A 74 6.79 -10.93 -7.95
C TYR A 74 5.34 -11.36 -8.23
N THR A 75 4.92 -12.56 -7.82
CA THR A 75 3.53 -12.99 -7.99
C THR A 75 2.59 -12.02 -7.28
N ARG A 76 2.85 -11.76 -5.99
CA ARG A 76 2.06 -10.83 -5.18
C ARG A 76 2.11 -9.39 -5.70
N ILE A 77 3.27 -8.92 -6.12
CA ILE A 77 3.45 -7.58 -6.68
C ILE A 77 2.68 -7.46 -8.01
N SER A 78 2.75 -8.48 -8.86
CA SER A 78 2.16 -8.48 -10.19
C SER A 78 0.63 -8.46 -10.19
N ASP A 79 0.00 -8.99 -9.14
CA ASP A 79 -1.45 -8.92 -8.90
C ASP A 79 -1.94 -7.47 -8.96
N TYR A 80 -1.23 -6.53 -8.33
CA TYR A 80 -1.64 -5.13 -8.26
C TYR A 80 -1.56 -4.39 -9.61
N TYR A 81 -0.95 -4.99 -10.62
CA TYR A 81 -0.97 -4.48 -12.00
C TYR A 81 -2.16 -5.00 -12.81
N GLN A 82 -2.92 -5.95 -12.29
CA GLN A 82 -4.01 -6.59 -13.03
C GLN A 82 -5.35 -5.91 -12.72
N PRO A 83 -6.08 -5.39 -13.73
CA PRO A 83 -7.40 -4.78 -13.49
C PRO A 83 -8.37 -5.72 -12.76
N TRP A 84 -8.44 -6.98 -13.17
CA TRP A 84 -9.31 -7.99 -12.55
C TRP A 84 -9.02 -8.19 -11.05
N TYR A 85 -7.76 -8.03 -10.63
CA TYR A 85 -7.38 -8.17 -9.23
C TYR A 85 -7.84 -6.96 -8.43
N LEU A 86 -7.66 -5.75 -8.99
CA LEU A 86 -8.11 -4.50 -8.37
C LEU A 86 -9.63 -4.42 -8.25
N GLU A 87 -10.36 -5.02 -9.19
CA GLU A 87 -11.82 -5.10 -9.18
C GLU A 87 -12.34 -6.16 -8.19
N SER A 88 -11.67 -7.31 -8.10
CA SER A 88 -12.13 -8.42 -7.23
C SER A 88 -11.69 -8.28 -5.77
N LYS A 89 -10.63 -7.54 -5.48
CA LYS A 89 -10.04 -7.41 -4.13
C LYS A 89 -10.20 -6.02 -3.51
N THR A 90 -11.33 -5.37 -3.77
CA THR A 90 -11.66 -4.00 -3.30
C THR A 90 -11.66 -3.82 -1.77
N GLY A 91 -11.72 -4.91 -1.00
CA GLY A 91 -11.57 -4.87 0.45
C GLY A 91 -10.14 -4.57 0.95
N LEU A 92 -9.11 -4.84 0.13
CA LEU A 92 -7.72 -4.65 0.53
C LEU A 92 -7.36 -3.15 0.55
N TYR A 93 -6.68 -2.70 1.62
CA TYR A 93 -6.28 -1.30 1.75
C TYR A 93 -5.41 -0.79 0.60
N ILE A 94 -4.46 -1.59 0.12
CA ILE A 94 -3.63 -1.26 -1.04
C ILE A 94 -4.45 -1.10 -2.31
N VAL A 95 -5.39 -2.00 -2.57
CA VAL A 95 -6.27 -1.94 -3.75
C VAL A 95 -7.12 -0.67 -3.72
N ARG A 96 -7.73 -0.34 -2.57
CA ARG A 96 -8.49 0.91 -2.40
C ARG A 96 -7.63 2.14 -2.66
N SER A 97 -6.38 2.12 -2.20
CA SER A 97 -5.44 3.22 -2.40
C SER A 97 -5.02 3.35 -3.87
N LEU A 98 -4.71 2.24 -4.55
CA LEU A 98 -4.36 2.22 -5.97
C LEU A 98 -5.51 2.69 -6.86
N ASN A 99 -6.75 2.24 -6.59
CA ASN A 99 -7.94 2.69 -7.32
C ASN A 99 -8.22 4.19 -7.13
N LYS A 100 -7.89 4.75 -5.95
CA LYS A 100 -8.10 6.16 -5.65
C LYS A 100 -7.02 7.07 -6.22
N HIS A 101 -5.77 6.62 -6.22
CA HIS A 101 -4.61 7.48 -6.47
C HIS A 101 -3.83 7.12 -7.73
N THR A 102 -4.15 6.03 -8.41
CA THR A 102 -3.41 5.49 -9.57
C THR A 102 -1.98 5.06 -9.21
N MET A 103 -1.52 3.95 -9.79
CA MET A 103 -0.20 3.38 -9.48
C MET A 103 0.99 4.30 -9.81
N SER A 104 0.82 5.28 -10.71
CA SER A 104 1.85 6.28 -11.01
C SER A 104 2.22 7.16 -9.81
N ASN A 105 1.32 7.26 -8.83
CA ASN A 105 1.53 7.98 -7.58
C ASN A 105 2.11 7.11 -6.46
N PHE A 106 2.72 5.98 -6.80
CA PHE A 106 3.37 5.12 -5.82
C PHE A 106 4.84 4.84 -6.15
N ASN A 107 5.62 4.61 -5.09
CA ASN A 107 6.91 3.93 -5.16
C ASN A 107 6.74 2.50 -4.63
N LEU A 108 7.54 1.58 -5.14
CA LEU A 108 7.64 0.21 -4.62
C LEU A 108 9.02 0.03 -3.99
N HIS A 109 9.05 -0.47 -2.76
CA HIS A 109 10.27 -0.79 -2.04
C HIS A 109 10.27 -2.28 -1.70
N ILE A 110 11.38 -2.96 -1.94
CA ILE A 110 11.66 -4.27 -1.36
C ILE A 110 12.40 -3.99 -0.06
N LEU A 111 11.78 -4.37 1.06
CA LEU A 111 12.33 -4.09 2.38
C LEU A 111 13.41 -5.12 2.73
N GLU A 112 13.11 -6.40 2.52
CA GLU A 112 13.99 -7.53 2.79
C GLU A 112 13.65 -8.69 1.87
N TYR A 113 14.66 -9.51 1.56
CA TYR A 113 14.45 -10.86 1.03
C TYR A 113 14.48 -11.87 2.18
N SER A 114 13.72 -12.95 2.03
CA SER A 114 13.76 -14.11 2.93
C SER A 114 14.08 -15.37 2.13
N ASP A 115 14.59 -16.37 2.82
CA ASP A 115 14.81 -17.72 2.28
C ASP A 115 13.61 -18.66 2.55
N SER A 116 12.66 -18.24 3.41
CA SER A 116 11.46 -18.98 3.82
C SER A 116 10.39 -18.11 4.45
#